data_AF-A0A2L0PK91-F1
#
_entry.id   AF-A0A2L0PK91-F1
#
_cell.length_a   1.000
_cell.length_b   1.000
_cell.length_c   1.000
_cell.angle_alpha   90.00
_cell.angle_beta   90.00
_cell.angle_gamma   90.00
#
_symmetry.space_group_name_H-M   'P 1'
#
loop_
_entity.id
_entity.type
_entity.pdbx_description
1 polymer ?
#
loop_
_entity_poly.entity_id
_entity_poly.type
_entity_poly.pdbx_seq_one_letter_code
_entity_poly.pdbx_strand_id
1 'polypeptide(L)'
;MIQNLAQRFQAVLAKIQKQQPLSRLELNDGATEAQLVQVQADLNVVFPDDLQQWYRLFDGQSPNSEHVFNGAAWLSLSRMQALWQHMQTRVTEMSHEDIALSADDEVQALWWHDAWLPFSDDGQGNYVCVDLAPSADGVMGQIIRVRFDNMVRSLEATSLEAWLDAHIEALEESDYVYSAKHGGIMDAEILFEEEDEGAADLPSMSPEAWQDMEGDLQNTLTHLLGEGAPDLKQLVNGLLDEDSPFKNQAESAAHSKHASFKDLFDSDVKQP
;
A
#
# COMPACT_ATOMS: atom_id res chain seq x y z
N MET A 1 14.76 -20.26 0.32
CA MET A 1 14.34 -18.93 -0.18
C MET A 1 13.31 -18.29 0.74
N ILE A 2 12.13 -18.90 0.93
CA ILE A 2 10.98 -18.31 1.63
C ILE A 2 11.29 -17.75 3.03
N GLN A 3 12.07 -18.45 3.86
CA GLN A 3 12.48 -17.93 5.18
C GLN A 3 13.29 -16.62 5.10
N ASN A 4 14.11 -16.45 4.08
CA ASN A 4 14.89 -15.23 3.89
C ASN A 4 13.99 -14.08 3.42
N LEU A 5 13.05 -14.34 2.50
CA LEU A 5 12.04 -13.37 2.10
C LEU A 5 11.20 -12.90 3.29
N ALA A 6 10.79 -13.82 4.17
CA ALA A 6 10.05 -13.48 5.38
C ALA A 6 10.84 -12.55 6.31
N GLN A 7 12.13 -12.82 6.51
CA GLN A 7 13.01 -11.98 7.32
C GLN A 7 13.17 -10.58 6.72
N ARG A 8 13.38 -10.48 5.40
CA ARG A 8 13.48 -9.19 4.69
C ARG A 8 12.18 -8.41 4.80
N PHE A 9 11.05 -9.06 4.52
CA PHE A 9 9.73 -8.42 4.60
C PHE A 9 9.45 -7.89 6.01
N GLN A 10 9.64 -8.70 7.05
CA GLN A 10 9.49 -8.24 8.43
C GLN A 10 10.43 -7.08 8.78
N ALA A 11 11.67 -7.10 8.30
CA ALA A 11 12.62 -6.02 8.54
C ALA A 11 12.17 -4.71 7.90
N VAL A 12 11.62 -4.75 6.68
CA VAL A 12 11.09 -3.56 6.02
C VAL A 12 9.82 -3.05 6.68
N LEU A 13 8.87 -3.93 7.05
CA LEU A 13 7.68 -3.52 7.80
C LEU A 13 8.05 -2.87 9.14
N ALA A 14 9.05 -3.41 9.85
CA ALA A 14 9.55 -2.82 11.10
C ALA A 14 10.23 -1.45 10.87
N LYS A 15 10.94 -1.28 9.76
CA LYS A 15 11.52 0.02 9.36
C LYS A 15 10.40 1.04 9.09
N ILE A 16 9.37 0.66 8.35
CA ILE A 16 8.20 1.50 8.08
C ILE A 16 7.51 1.91 9.39
N GLN A 17 7.22 0.95 10.27
CA GLN A 17 6.59 1.24 11.57
C GLN A 17 7.41 2.20 12.43
N LYS A 18 8.75 2.13 12.36
CA LYS A 18 9.63 3.06 13.08
C LYS A 18 9.54 4.48 12.51
N GLN A 19 9.39 4.61 11.19
CA GLN A 19 9.25 5.89 10.49
C GLN A 19 7.82 6.46 10.63
N GLN A 20 6.83 5.58 10.72
CA GLN A 20 5.40 5.90 10.79
C GLN A 20 4.78 5.21 12.01
N PRO A 21 4.98 5.73 13.23
CA PRO A 21 4.58 5.03 14.46
C PRO A 21 3.09 4.72 14.58
N LEU A 22 2.23 5.37 13.80
CA LEU A 22 0.79 5.14 13.76
C LEU A 22 0.35 4.12 12.70
N SER A 23 1.25 3.66 11.83
CA SER A 23 0.91 2.60 10.87
C SER A 23 0.49 1.33 11.59
N ARG A 24 -0.40 0.56 10.97
CA ARG A 24 -0.88 -0.72 11.51
C ARG A 24 -0.64 -1.83 10.50
N LEU A 25 0.62 -2.24 10.33
CA LEU A 25 1.03 -3.30 9.41
C LEU A 25 1.17 -4.62 10.17
N GLU A 26 0.04 -5.18 10.58
CA GLU A 26 -0.03 -6.34 11.47
C GLU A 26 -0.19 -7.65 10.69
N LEU A 27 0.80 -8.53 10.83
CA LEU A 27 0.76 -9.90 10.31
C LEU A 27 0.22 -10.85 11.38
N ASN A 28 -0.60 -11.82 10.98
CA ASN A 28 -1.02 -12.90 11.87
C ASN A 28 0.13 -13.90 12.09
N ASP A 29 0.06 -14.64 13.18
CA ASP A 29 0.93 -15.81 13.36
C ASP A 29 0.73 -16.82 12.23
N GLY A 30 1.76 -17.63 11.97
CA GLY A 30 1.73 -18.66 10.94
C GLY A 30 0.60 -19.68 11.12
N ALA A 31 0.05 -20.12 10.00
CA ALA A 31 -0.98 -21.16 9.94
C ALA A 31 -0.43 -22.51 10.42
N THR A 32 -1.25 -23.23 11.19
CA THR A 32 -0.96 -24.60 11.60
C THR A 32 -1.14 -25.58 10.43
N GLU A 33 -0.47 -26.73 10.48
CA GLU A 33 -0.68 -27.80 9.49
C GLU A 33 -2.15 -28.24 9.39
N ALA A 34 -2.88 -28.21 10.51
CA ALA A 34 -4.30 -28.55 10.51
C ALA A 34 -5.14 -27.54 9.71
N GLN A 35 -4.84 -26.24 9.82
CA GLN A 35 -5.51 -25.20 9.04
C GLN A 35 -5.19 -25.33 7.54
N LEU A 36 -3.92 -25.57 7.20
CA LEU A 36 -3.48 -25.77 5.81
C LEU A 36 -4.11 -27.02 5.17
N VAL A 37 -4.19 -28.14 5.91
CA VAL A 37 -4.85 -29.36 5.42
C VAL A 37 -6.34 -29.13 5.24
N GLN A 38 -7.00 -28.45 6.20
CA GLN A 38 -8.43 -28.19 6.14
C GLN A 38 -8.80 -27.30 4.95
N VAL A 39 -8.10 -26.18 4.73
CA VAL A 39 -8.42 -25.26 3.62
C VAL A 39 -8.19 -25.94 2.26
N GLN A 40 -7.13 -26.72 2.10
CA GLN A 40 -6.88 -27.49 0.87
C GLN A 40 -7.99 -28.51 0.60
N ALA A 41 -8.46 -29.20 1.64
CA ALA A 41 -9.57 -30.14 1.53
C ALA A 41 -10.89 -29.45 1.17
N ASP A 42 -11.19 -28.31 1.81
CA ASP A 42 -12.43 -27.56 1.57
C ASP A 42 -12.49 -26.94 0.18
N LEU A 43 -11.35 -26.47 -0.33
CA LEU A 43 -11.20 -25.91 -1.66
C LEU A 43 -10.99 -27.00 -2.73
N ASN A 44 -10.76 -28.26 -2.32
CA ASN A 44 -10.43 -29.38 -3.19
C ASN A 44 -9.22 -29.11 -4.10
N VAL A 45 -8.15 -28.56 -3.54
CA VAL A 45 -6.89 -28.21 -4.23
C VAL A 45 -5.68 -28.69 -3.44
N VAL A 46 -4.51 -28.69 -4.09
CA VAL A 46 -3.21 -28.85 -3.44
C VAL A 46 -2.45 -27.54 -3.58
N PHE A 47 -2.00 -26.99 -2.45
CA PHE A 47 -1.24 -25.75 -2.45
C PHE A 47 0.19 -25.98 -2.91
N PRO A 48 0.75 -25.09 -3.76
CA PRO A 48 2.18 -25.06 -4.05
C PRO A 48 3.03 -24.97 -2.78
N ASP A 49 4.24 -25.52 -2.83
CA ASP A 49 5.13 -25.61 -1.68
C ASP A 49 5.52 -24.23 -1.12
N ASP A 50 5.70 -23.24 -1.98
CA ASP A 50 6.01 -21.85 -1.60
C ASP A 50 4.84 -21.18 -0.87
N LEU A 51 3.61 -21.36 -1.36
CA LEU A 51 2.39 -20.90 -0.70
C LEU A 51 2.24 -21.50 0.70
N GLN A 52 2.41 -22.82 0.83
CA GLN A 52 2.34 -23.46 2.15
C GLN A 52 3.43 -22.95 3.09
N GLN A 53 4.67 -22.81 2.62
CA GLN A 53 5.77 -22.28 3.43
C GLN A 53 5.54 -20.84 3.87
N TRP A 54 4.97 -20.00 2.99
CA TRP A 54 4.65 -18.61 3.31
C TRP A 54 3.55 -18.51 4.38
N TYR A 55 2.46 -19.25 4.21
CA TYR A 55 1.37 -19.28 5.18
C TYR A 55 1.75 -19.93 6.52
N ARG A 56 2.72 -20.86 6.56
CA ARG A 56 3.31 -21.36 7.82
C ARG A 56 4.06 -20.29 8.61
N LEU A 57 4.50 -19.21 7.95
CA LEU A 57 5.21 -18.12 8.60
C LEU A 57 4.22 -17.04 9.05
N PHE A 58 3.28 -16.65 8.19
CA PHE A 58 2.21 -15.70 8.53
C PHE A 58 0.90 -16.08 7.86
N ASP A 59 -0.19 -16.13 8.62
CA ASP A 59 -1.54 -16.38 8.08
C ASP A 59 -2.21 -15.08 7.59
N GLY A 60 -1.57 -14.38 6.65
CA GLY A 60 -2.04 -13.09 6.15
C GLY A 60 -2.02 -11.98 7.20
N GLN A 61 -2.85 -10.96 6.99
CA GLN A 61 -2.97 -9.81 7.88
C GLN A 61 -4.16 -9.90 8.84
N SER A 62 -4.03 -9.21 9.98
CA SER A 62 -5.16 -8.99 10.87
C SER A 62 -6.26 -8.19 10.13
N PRO A 63 -7.56 -8.42 10.37
CA PRO A 63 -8.63 -7.70 9.68
C PRO A 63 -8.62 -6.18 9.85
N ASN A 64 -7.93 -5.67 10.88
CA ASN A 64 -7.81 -4.24 11.17
C ASN A 64 -6.46 -3.66 10.70
N SER A 65 -5.61 -4.48 10.07
CA SER A 65 -4.35 -4.05 9.49
C SER A 65 -4.58 -3.21 8.25
N GLU A 66 -3.69 -2.24 8.05
CA GLU A 66 -3.49 -1.49 6.83
C GLU A 66 -2.82 -2.36 5.75
N HIS A 67 -3.02 -2.02 4.48
CA HIS A 67 -2.65 -2.87 3.35
C HIS A 67 -1.12 -3.02 3.22
N VAL A 68 -0.64 -4.25 3.01
CA VAL A 68 0.80 -4.50 2.81
C VAL A 68 1.18 -4.73 1.36
N PHE A 69 0.23 -5.02 0.46
CA PHE A 69 0.50 -5.36 -0.94
C PHE A 69 -0.04 -4.30 -1.90
N ASN A 70 0.64 -3.16 -2.00
CA ASN A 70 0.34 -2.06 -2.93
C ASN A 70 -1.18 -1.77 -3.03
N GLY A 71 -1.74 -1.25 -1.95
CA GLY A 71 -3.17 -0.94 -1.86
C GLY A 71 -4.08 -2.15 -1.63
N ALA A 72 -3.53 -3.36 -1.47
CA ALA A 72 -4.30 -4.57 -1.19
C ALA A 72 -3.93 -5.25 0.14
N ALA A 73 -4.95 -5.82 0.77
CA ALA A 73 -4.82 -6.62 1.97
C ALA A 73 -4.36 -8.04 1.64
N TRP A 74 -3.40 -8.56 2.40
CA TRP A 74 -3.03 -9.98 2.35
C TRP A 74 -4.03 -10.79 3.19
N LEU A 75 -4.74 -11.71 2.54
CA LEU A 75 -5.79 -12.52 3.15
C LEU A 75 -5.22 -13.65 3.99
N SER A 76 -5.78 -13.87 5.17
CA SER A 76 -5.63 -15.12 5.91
C SER A 76 -6.26 -16.28 5.12
N LEU A 77 -5.89 -17.52 5.43
CA LEU A 77 -6.48 -18.73 4.82
C LEU A 77 -8.00 -18.74 4.93
N SER A 78 -8.53 -18.33 6.10
CA SER A 78 -9.98 -18.23 6.31
C SER A 78 -10.65 -17.17 5.43
N ARG A 79 -9.98 -16.03 5.20
CA ARG A 79 -10.49 -14.95 4.33
C ARG A 79 -10.37 -15.33 2.86
N MET A 80 -9.26 -15.95 2.45
CA MET A 80 -9.09 -16.55 1.12
C MET A 80 -10.23 -17.53 0.82
N GLN A 81 -10.50 -18.46 1.75
CA GLN A 81 -11.58 -19.44 1.60
C GLN A 81 -12.95 -18.77 1.48
N ALA A 82 -13.25 -17.79 2.33
CA ALA A 82 -14.52 -17.06 2.30
C ALA A 82 -14.70 -16.28 0.97
N LEU A 83 -13.65 -15.60 0.51
CA LEU A 83 -13.68 -14.88 -0.77
C LEU A 83 -13.84 -15.85 -1.94
N TRP A 84 -13.14 -16.98 -1.92
CA TRP A 84 -13.28 -18.02 -2.94
C TRP A 84 -14.72 -18.55 -2.99
N GLN A 85 -15.33 -18.89 -1.84
CA GLN A 85 -16.74 -19.33 -1.77
C GLN A 85 -17.71 -18.26 -2.26
N HIS A 86 -17.43 -16.98 -1.98
CA HIS A 86 -18.21 -15.88 -2.51
C HIS A 86 -18.12 -15.84 -4.05
N MET A 87 -16.93 -16.02 -4.64
CA MET A 87 -16.78 -16.07 -6.09
C MET A 87 -17.51 -17.25 -6.71
N GLN A 88 -17.47 -18.44 -6.11
CA GLN A 88 -18.25 -19.59 -6.56
C GLN A 88 -19.75 -19.27 -6.63
N THR A 89 -20.25 -18.52 -5.66
CA THR A 89 -21.66 -18.10 -5.65
C THR A 89 -21.96 -17.19 -6.84
N ARG A 90 -21.10 -16.20 -7.11
CA ARG A 90 -21.23 -15.29 -8.25
C ARG A 90 -21.15 -16.01 -9.61
N VAL A 91 -20.27 -17.02 -9.75
CA VAL A 91 -20.20 -17.86 -10.95
C VAL A 91 -21.56 -18.48 -11.27
N THR A 92 -22.31 -18.91 -10.24
CA THR A 92 -23.62 -19.57 -10.43
C THR A 92 -24.79 -18.60 -10.65
N GLU A 93 -24.70 -17.38 -10.14
CA GLU A 93 -25.79 -16.40 -10.16
C GLU A 93 -25.82 -15.53 -11.42
N MET A 94 -24.72 -15.45 -12.17
CA MET A 94 -24.57 -14.57 -13.32
C MET A 94 -24.26 -15.35 -14.60
N SER A 95 -24.75 -14.85 -15.74
CA SER A 95 -24.29 -15.32 -17.06
C SER A 95 -22.98 -14.62 -17.42
N HIS A 96 -22.03 -15.38 -17.96
CA HIS A 96 -20.71 -14.90 -18.36
C HIS A 96 -20.44 -15.05 -19.86
N GLU A 97 -21.43 -15.48 -20.65
CA GLU A 97 -21.27 -15.87 -22.06
C GLU A 97 -20.89 -14.70 -22.99
N ASP A 98 -21.22 -13.45 -22.63
CA ASP A 98 -21.00 -12.26 -23.45
C ASP A 98 -19.95 -11.29 -22.86
N ILE A 99 -19.16 -11.72 -21.87
CA ILE A 99 -18.15 -10.84 -21.26
C ILE A 99 -16.91 -10.82 -22.14
N ALA A 100 -16.63 -9.66 -22.74
CA ALA A 100 -15.36 -9.41 -23.39
C ALA A 100 -14.26 -9.36 -22.32
N LEU A 101 -13.37 -10.36 -22.35
CA LEU A 101 -12.30 -10.56 -21.38
C LEU A 101 -10.96 -10.58 -22.10
N SER A 102 -9.95 -9.96 -21.50
CA SER A 102 -8.57 -10.00 -21.98
C SER A 102 -7.72 -10.81 -21.01
N ALA A 103 -6.88 -11.70 -21.52
CA ALA A 103 -5.94 -12.47 -20.71
C ALA A 103 -4.58 -12.54 -21.40
N ASP A 104 -3.51 -12.56 -20.60
CA ASP A 104 -2.19 -12.93 -21.08
C ASP A 104 -2.17 -14.40 -21.52
N ASP A 105 -1.25 -14.77 -22.42
CA ASP A 105 -1.23 -16.09 -23.06
C ASP A 105 -1.12 -17.24 -22.04
N GLU A 106 -0.44 -17.02 -20.91
CA GLU A 106 -0.23 -17.97 -19.82
C GLU A 106 -1.47 -18.18 -18.94
N VAL A 107 -2.49 -17.33 -19.05
CA VAL A 107 -3.67 -17.30 -18.18
C VAL A 107 -4.92 -17.68 -18.98
N GLN A 108 -5.78 -18.53 -18.42
CA GLN A 108 -7.05 -18.83 -19.10
C GLN A 108 -7.94 -17.59 -19.17
N ALA A 109 -8.48 -17.30 -20.35
CA ALA A 109 -9.42 -16.21 -20.59
C ALA A 109 -10.83 -16.53 -20.04
N LEU A 110 -10.93 -16.64 -18.71
CA LEU A 110 -12.15 -16.95 -17.98
C LEU A 110 -12.55 -15.81 -17.04
N TRP A 111 -13.86 -15.66 -16.82
CA TRP A 111 -14.38 -14.73 -15.82
C TRP A 111 -13.87 -15.08 -14.41
N TRP A 112 -13.91 -16.35 -14.05
CA TRP A 112 -13.33 -16.91 -12.83
C TRP A 112 -13.04 -18.39 -13.05
N HIS A 113 -12.08 -18.95 -12.31
CA HIS A 113 -11.78 -20.37 -12.30
C HIS A 113 -11.66 -20.88 -10.85
N ASP A 114 -12.24 -22.05 -10.56
CA ASP A 114 -12.26 -22.65 -9.22
C ASP A 114 -10.87 -22.92 -8.64
N ALA A 115 -9.87 -23.07 -9.51
CA ALA A 115 -8.47 -23.28 -9.12
C ALA A 115 -7.65 -21.99 -9.03
N TRP A 116 -8.28 -20.81 -9.09
CA TRP A 116 -7.64 -19.53 -8.79
C TRP A 116 -7.85 -19.18 -7.32
N LEU A 117 -6.78 -19.16 -6.55
CA LEU A 117 -6.81 -18.96 -5.10
C LEU A 117 -6.48 -17.50 -4.75
N PRO A 118 -7.46 -16.66 -4.40
CA PRO A 118 -7.19 -15.26 -4.10
C PRO A 118 -6.48 -15.14 -2.75
N PHE A 119 -5.25 -14.61 -2.76
CA PHE A 119 -4.50 -14.35 -1.52
C PHE A 119 -4.40 -12.86 -1.21
N SER A 120 -4.77 -11.97 -2.14
CA SER A 120 -4.81 -10.52 -1.94
C SER A 120 -6.11 -9.92 -2.45
N ASP A 121 -6.60 -8.88 -1.77
CA ASP A 121 -7.84 -8.16 -2.08
C ASP A 121 -7.67 -6.66 -1.84
N ASP A 122 -7.94 -5.84 -2.85
CA ASP A 122 -7.92 -4.37 -2.78
C ASP A 122 -9.25 -3.75 -2.30
N GLY A 123 -10.28 -4.58 -2.08
CA GLY A 123 -11.62 -4.14 -1.68
C GLY A 123 -12.46 -3.57 -2.82
N GLN A 124 -11.94 -3.54 -4.06
CA GLN A 124 -12.60 -3.00 -5.25
C GLN A 124 -12.90 -4.08 -6.28
N GLY A 125 -12.66 -5.34 -5.95
CA GLY A 125 -12.84 -6.46 -6.86
C GLY A 125 -11.62 -6.73 -7.72
N ASN A 126 -10.42 -6.30 -7.30
CA ASN A 126 -9.18 -6.74 -7.92
C ASN A 126 -8.43 -7.67 -6.96
N TYR A 127 -8.14 -8.86 -7.48
CA TYR A 127 -7.53 -9.93 -6.69
C TYR A 127 -6.17 -10.28 -7.26
N VAL A 128 -5.24 -10.60 -6.37
CA VAL A 128 -4.03 -11.34 -6.75
C VAL A 128 -4.24 -12.80 -6.33
N CYS A 129 -4.09 -13.70 -7.27
CA CYS A 129 -4.42 -15.11 -7.13
C CYS A 129 -3.20 -15.99 -7.41
N VAL A 130 -3.13 -17.13 -6.71
CA VAL A 130 -2.32 -18.27 -7.15
C VAL A 130 -3.14 -19.06 -8.16
N ASP A 131 -2.59 -19.24 -9.36
CA ASP A 131 -3.24 -19.93 -10.46
C ASP A 131 -2.81 -21.41 -10.51
N LEU A 132 -3.73 -22.30 -10.14
CA LEU A 132 -3.54 -23.75 -10.20
C LEU A 132 -4.12 -24.39 -11.47
N ALA A 133 -4.61 -23.58 -12.42
CA ALA A 133 -5.09 -24.03 -13.71
C ALA A 133 -4.69 -23.00 -14.79
N PRO A 134 -3.39 -22.83 -15.06
CA PRO A 134 -2.92 -21.96 -16.12
C PRO A 134 -3.36 -22.46 -17.50
N SER A 135 -3.09 -21.66 -18.53
CA SER A 135 -3.20 -22.11 -19.92
C SER A 135 -2.12 -23.14 -20.28
N ALA A 136 -2.04 -23.53 -21.55
CA ALA A 136 -0.97 -24.39 -22.05
C ALA A 136 0.43 -23.73 -22.02
N ASP A 137 0.49 -22.39 -22.01
CA ASP A 137 1.73 -21.62 -22.02
C ASP A 137 2.17 -21.20 -20.60
N GLY A 138 1.29 -21.34 -19.60
CA GLY A 138 1.57 -20.97 -18.22
C GLY A 138 2.16 -22.09 -17.35
N VAL A 139 2.41 -21.74 -16.08
CA VAL A 139 3.03 -22.60 -15.07
C VAL A 139 2.10 -22.75 -13.87
N MET A 140 1.89 -23.98 -13.41
CA MET A 140 1.05 -24.25 -12.25
C MET A 140 1.66 -23.60 -11.00
N GLY A 141 0.88 -22.79 -10.29
CA GLY A 141 1.35 -22.00 -9.15
C GLY A 141 1.85 -20.60 -9.51
N GLN A 142 1.71 -20.17 -10.77
CA GLN A 142 1.97 -18.79 -11.17
C GLN A 142 1.03 -17.81 -10.44
N ILE A 143 1.45 -16.55 -10.36
CA ILE A 143 0.68 -15.48 -9.76
C ILE A 143 0.02 -14.67 -10.85
N ILE A 144 -1.29 -14.48 -10.73
CA ILE A 144 -2.09 -13.71 -11.68
C ILE A 144 -2.83 -12.59 -10.95
N ARG A 145 -3.18 -11.55 -11.69
CA ARG A 145 -4.12 -10.52 -11.25
C ARG A 145 -5.44 -10.66 -11.99
N VAL A 146 -6.52 -10.70 -11.22
CA VAL A 146 -7.89 -10.80 -11.69
C VAL A 146 -8.57 -9.47 -11.45
N ARG A 147 -8.83 -8.73 -12.53
CA ARG A 147 -9.50 -7.41 -12.48
C ARG A 147 -10.93 -7.49 -13.03
N PHE A 148 -11.90 -7.03 -12.26
CA PHE A 148 -13.31 -7.02 -12.68
C PHE A 148 -13.79 -5.67 -13.22
N ASP A 149 -13.05 -4.58 -13.01
CA ASP A 149 -13.35 -3.25 -13.53
C ASP A 149 -13.16 -3.17 -15.06
N ASN A 150 -12.10 -3.79 -15.58
CA ASN A 150 -11.72 -3.77 -16.99
C ASN A 150 -11.64 -5.16 -17.63
N MET A 151 -12.04 -6.21 -16.89
CA MET A 151 -12.06 -7.61 -17.34
C MET A 151 -10.70 -8.09 -17.88
N VAL A 152 -9.61 -7.78 -17.16
CA VAL A 152 -8.26 -8.25 -17.51
C VAL A 152 -7.79 -9.36 -16.57
N ARG A 153 -7.10 -10.37 -17.11
CA ARG A 153 -6.33 -11.39 -16.38
C ARG A 153 -4.87 -11.26 -16.78
N SER A 154 -4.01 -10.76 -15.89
CA SER A 154 -2.59 -10.61 -16.19
C SER A 154 -1.73 -11.58 -15.41
N LEU A 155 -0.66 -12.06 -16.03
CA LEU A 155 0.42 -12.77 -15.35
C LEU A 155 1.26 -11.74 -14.58
N GLU A 156 1.50 -11.99 -13.30
CA GLU A 156 2.30 -11.12 -12.44
C GLU A 156 3.67 -11.75 -12.11
N ALA A 157 3.72 -13.08 -11.95
CA ALA A 157 4.96 -13.82 -11.73
C ALA A 157 4.78 -15.32 -11.99
N THR A 158 5.88 -16.05 -12.20
CA THR A 158 5.84 -17.51 -12.41
C THR A 158 5.73 -18.33 -11.13
N SER A 159 5.85 -17.71 -9.95
CA SER A 159 5.67 -18.35 -8.63
C SER A 159 5.40 -17.31 -7.54
N LEU A 160 4.88 -17.73 -6.39
CA LEU A 160 4.69 -16.84 -5.24
C LEU A 160 6.03 -16.30 -4.75
N GLU A 161 7.05 -17.16 -4.73
CA GLU A 161 8.40 -16.77 -4.34
C GLU A 161 8.94 -15.60 -5.17
N ALA A 162 8.80 -15.65 -6.51
CA ALA A 162 9.25 -14.59 -7.39
C ALA A 162 8.44 -13.30 -7.22
N TRP A 163 7.12 -13.42 -7.02
CA TRP A 163 6.26 -12.29 -6.77
C TRP A 163 6.60 -11.57 -5.45
N LEU A 164 6.83 -12.34 -4.38
CA LEU A 164 7.22 -11.82 -3.08
C LEU A 164 8.59 -11.15 -3.13
N ASP A 165 9.56 -11.74 -3.83
CA ASP A 165 10.90 -11.17 -3.95
C ASP A 165 10.85 -9.80 -4.62
N ALA A 166 10.13 -9.67 -5.75
CA ALA A 166 9.94 -8.40 -6.43
C ALA A 166 9.22 -7.35 -5.57
N HIS A 167 8.16 -7.75 -4.84
CA HIS A 167 7.45 -6.85 -3.95
C HIS A 167 8.34 -6.36 -2.78
N ILE A 168 9.14 -7.25 -2.21
CA ILE A 168 10.07 -6.91 -1.11
C ILE A 168 11.19 -6.02 -1.61
N GLU A 169 11.73 -6.28 -2.81
CA GLU A 169 12.74 -5.43 -3.45
C GLU A 169 12.19 -4.01 -3.67
N ALA A 170 10.97 -3.87 -4.22
CA ALA A 170 10.31 -2.57 -4.39
C ALA A 170 10.14 -1.80 -3.06
N LEU A 171 9.87 -2.51 -1.95
CA LEU A 171 9.81 -1.91 -0.62
C LEU A 171 11.20 -1.49 -0.09
N GLU A 172 12.24 -2.28 -0.36
CA GLU A 172 13.62 -1.99 0.02
C GLU A 172 14.17 -0.76 -0.72
N GLU A 173 13.80 -0.63 -2.00
CA GLU A 173 14.18 0.46 -2.90
C GLU A 173 13.28 1.70 -2.78
N SER A 174 12.19 1.60 -2.01
CA SER A 174 11.21 2.67 -1.79
C SER A 174 10.40 3.05 -3.02
N ASP A 175 10.29 2.16 -4.01
CA ASP A 175 9.26 2.24 -5.06
C ASP A 175 7.88 2.02 -4.44
N TYR A 176 7.78 1.17 -3.41
CA TYR A 176 6.59 1.02 -2.58
C TYR A 176 6.81 1.67 -1.21
N VAL A 177 5.91 2.58 -0.84
CA VAL A 177 6.00 3.41 0.37
C VAL A 177 4.70 3.39 1.16
N TYR A 178 4.78 3.66 2.47
CA TYR A 178 3.58 3.78 3.30
C TYR A 178 2.85 5.11 3.08
N SER A 179 1.55 5.05 2.86
CA SER A 179 0.63 6.18 2.80
C SER A 179 -0.50 6.03 3.80
N ALA A 180 -0.52 6.92 4.80
CA ALA A 180 -1.62 6.99 5.76
C ALA A 180 -2.96 7.38 5.09
N LYS A 181 -2.91 8.18 4.01
CA LYS A 181 -4.08 8.59 3.22
C LYS A 181 -4.77 7.37 2.60
N HIS A 182 -3.98 6.45 2.05
CA HIS A 182 -4.46 5.24 1.39
C HIS A 182 -4.55 4.03 2.32
N GLY A 183 -4.16 4.19 3.59
CA GLY A 183 -4.29 3.13 4.59
C GLY A 183 -3.39 1.93 4.32
N GLY A 184 -2.14 2.16 3.90
CA GLY A 184 -1.19 1.07 3.67
C GLY A 184 -0.02 1.43 2.77
N ILE A 185 0.69 0.39 2.34
CA ILE A 185 1.76 0.44 1.35
C ILE A 185 1.15 0.70 -0.04
N MET A 186 1.71 1.66 -0.77
CA MET A 186 1.29 2.10 -2.10
C MET A 186 2.51 2.28 -3.01
N ASP A 187 2.28 2.14 -4.31
CA ASP A 187 3.21 2.59 -5.34
C ASP A 187 3.48 4.09 -5.20
N ALA A 188 4.76 4.46 -5.08
CA ALA A 188 5.17 5.85 -4.92
C ALA A 188 4.81 6.67 -6.15
N GLU A 189 4.87 6.09 -7.36
CA GLU A 189 4.51 6.79 -8.61
C GLU A 189 3.06 7.27 -8.58
N ILE A 190 2.13 6.42 -8.11
CA ILE A 190 0.71 6.78 -7.95
C ILE A 190 0.54 7.96 -6.98
N LEU A 191 1.31 7.99 -5.89
CA LEU A 191 1.22 9.08 -4.93
C LEU A 191 1.71 10.41 -5.52
N PHE A 192 2.78 10.39 -6.32
CA PHE A 192 3.30 11.58 -7.00
C PHE A 192 2.32 12.10 -8.05
N GLU A 193 1.72 11.21 -8.85
CA GLU A 193 0.70 11.59 -9.84
C GLU A 193 -0.51 12.25 -9.19
N GLU A 194 -1.00 11.71 -8.07
CA GLU A 194 -2.12 12.32 -7.33
C GLU A 194 -1.78 13.70 -6.74
N GLU A 195 -0.54 13.90 -6.29
CA GLU A 195 -0.08 15.20 -5.79
C GLU A 195 0.02 16.24 -6.92
N ASP A 196 0.51 15.85 -8.08
CA ASP A 196 0.61 16.71 -9.26
C ASP A 196 -0.78 17.10 -9.80
N GLU A 197 -1.72 16.16 -9.88
CA GLU A 197 -3.11 16.44 -10.26
C GLU A 197 -3.79 17.37 -9.23
N GLY A 198 -3.58 17.13 -7.94
CA GLY A 198 -4.08 17.99 -6.87
C GLY A 198 -3.47 19.39 -6.88
N ALA A 199 -2.20 19.53 -7.28
CA ALA A 199 -1.53 20.81 -7.42
C ALA A 199 -2.05 21.63 -8.61
N ALA A 200 -2.55 20.98 -9.67
CA ALA A 200 -3.17 21.66 -10.81
C ALA A 200 -4.49 22.36 -10.46
N ASP A 201 -5.19 21.90 -9.42
CA ASP A 201 -6.42 22.50 -8.88
C ASP A 201 -6.17 23.57 -7.82
N LEU A 202 -4.92 23.83 -7.42
CA LEU A 202 -4.60 24.98 -6.59
C LEU A 202 -4.86 26.27 -7.38
N PRO A 203 -5.57 27.26 -6.81
CA PRO A 203 -5.80 28.52 -7.50
C PRO A 203 -4.46 29.13 -7.90
N SER A 204 -4.29 29.43 -9.19
CA SER A 204 -3.09 30.10 -9.68
C SER A 204 -2.97 31.46 -8.99
N MET A 205 -2.11 31.56 -7.98
CA MET A 205 -1.82 32.83 -7.32
C MET A 205 -0.96 33.68 -8.24
N SER A 206 -1.34 34.96 -8.41
CA SER A 206 -0.51 35.90 -9.15
C SER A 206 0.79 36.17 -8.38
N PRO A 207 1.86 36.64 -9.03
CA PRO A 207 3.09 37.01 -8.36
C PRO A 207 2.88 38.00 -7.19
N GLU A 208 1.90 38.89 -7.31
CA GLU A 208 1.50 39.82 -6.24
C GLU A 208 0.83 39.09 -5.07
N ALA A 209 -0.08 38.16 -5.35
CA ALA A 209 -0.73 37.35 -4.31
C ALA A 209 0.28 36.49 -3.53
N TRP A 210 1.34 36.00 -4.21
CA TRP A 210 2.46 35.31 -3.56
C TRP A 210 3.27 36.24 -2.66
N GLN A 211 3.55 37.47 -3.09
CA GLN A 211 4.27 38.45 -2.30
C GLN A 211 3.48 38.88 -1.05
N ASP A 212 2.16 39.05 -1.19
CA ASP A 212 1.27 39.40 -0.08
C ASP A 212 1.23 38.26 0.95
N MET A 213 1.03 37.02 0.51
CA MET A 213 1.03 35.85 1.41
C MET A 213 2.39 35.64 2.10
N GLU A 214 3.50 35.81 1.37
CA GLU A 214 4.85 35.78 1.94
C GLU A 214 5.05 36.87 3.00
N GLY A 215 4.55 38.08 2.74
CA GLY A 215 4.57 39.19 3.68
C GLY A 215 3.76 38.90 4.94
N ASP A 216 2.56 38.34 4.79
CA ASP A 216 1.69 37.97 5.91
C ASP A 216 2.32 36.89 6.79
N LEU A 217 2.91 35.85 6.18
CA LEU A 217 3.64 34.82 6.92
C LEU A 217 4.87 35.38 7.66
N GLN A 218 5.63 36.28 7.03
CA GLN A 218 6.75 36.96 7.70
C GLN A 218 6.29 37.83 8.86
N ASN A 219 5.17 38.53 8.72
CA ASN A 219 4.58 39.37 9.77
C ASN A 219 4.11 38.51 10.95
N THR A 220 3.45 37.38 10.69
CA THR A 220 3.04 36.41 11.71
C THR A 220 4.26 35.85 12.45
N LEU A 221 5.32 35.46 11.74
CA LEU A 221 6.58 35.03 12.36
C LEU A 221 7.19 36.11 13.26
N THR A 222 7.22 37.36 12.79
CA THR A 222 7.75 38.50 13.55
C THR A 222 6.90 38.79 14.79
N HIS A 223 5.58 38.64 14.70
CA HIS A 223 4.68 38.79 15.84
C HIS A 223 4.89 37.68 16.89
N LEU A 224 5.11 36.44 16.45
CA LEU A 224 5.29 35.29 17.34
C LEU A 224 6.68 35.22 18.00
N LEU A 225 7.72 35.64 17.28
CA LEU A 225 9.12 35.49 17.68
C LEU A 225 9.80 36.82 18.08
N GLY A 226 9.13 37.96 17.82
CA GLY A 226 9.64 39.31 18.11
C GLY A 226 10.56 39.86 17.01
N GLU A 227 11.12 41.06 17.24
CA GLU A 227 11.93 41.81 16.26
C GLU A 227 13.24 41.12 15.80
N GLY A 228 13.56 39.94 16.33
CA GLY A 228 14.68 39.09 15.91
C GLY A 228 14.26 37.87 15.09
N ALA A 229 13.00 37.81 14.62
CA ALA A 229 12.51 36.69 13.84
C ALA A 229 13.35 36.48 12.57
N PRO A 230 13.77 35.24 12.27
CA PRO A 230 14.46 34.94 11.03
C PRO A 230 13.58 35.22 9.81
N ASP A 231 14.24 35.53 8.69
CA ASP A 231 13.57 35.69 7.40
C ASP A 231 12.99 34.36 6.94
N LEU A 232 11.75 34.37 6.44
CA LEU A 232 10.98 33.20 6.03
C LEU A 232 11.74 32.38 4.98
N LYS A 233 12.42 33.05 4.03
CA LYS A 233 13.22 32.35 2.99
C LYS A 233 14.45 31.70 3.59
N GLN A 234 15.08 32.33 4.57
CA GLN A 234 16.21 31.70 5.30
C GLN A 234 15.74 30.49 6.10
N LEU A 235 14.55 30.56 6.69
CA LEU A 235 13.96 29.47 7.46
C LEU A 235 13.58 28.27 6.57
N VAL A 236 12.92 28.54 5.44
CA VAL A 236 12.55 27.53 4.43
C VAL A 236 13.80 26.90 3.82
N ASN A 237 14.80 27.69 3.41
CA ASN A 237 16.06 27.16 2.89
C ASN A 237 16.82 26.35 3.94
N GLY A 238 16.74 26.73 5.22
CA GLY A 238 17.33 25.97 6.32
C GLY A 238 16.57 24.70 6.71
N LEU A 239 15.30 24.55 6.31
CA LEU A 239 14.51 23.33 6.49
C LEU A 239 14.72 22.31 5.36
N LEU A 240 15.05 22.80 4.17
CA LEU A 240 15.38 22.00 3.00
C LEU A 240 16.83 21.49 2.99
N ASP A 241 17.66 21.98 3.92
CA ASP A 241 19.06 21.57 4.09
C ASP A 241 19.19 20.61 5.29
N GLU A 242 19.45 19.33 5.03
CA GLU A 242 19.38 18.25 6.05
C GLU A 242 20.41 18.41 7.20
N ASP A 243 21.47 19.18 6.99
CA ASP A 243 22.55 19.41 7.97
C ASP A 243 22.42 20.74 8.75
N SER A 244 21.29 21.46 8.61
CA SER A 244 21.12 22.80 9.18
C SER A 244 20.93 22.81 10.71
N PRO A 245 21.67 23.64 11.47
CA PRO A 245 21.53 23.77 12.93
C PRO A 245 20.20 24.40 13.37
N PHE A 246 19.41 24.96 12.44
CA PHE A 246 18.11 25.58 12.71
C PHE A 246 16.97 24.57 12.94
N LYS A 247 17.08 23.35 12.40
CA LYS A 247 16.08 22.28 12.59
C LYS A 247 15.94 21.92 14.08
N ASN A 248 17.06 21.77 14.77
CA ASN A 248 17.13 21.47 16.20
C ASN A 248 16.62 22.62 17.10
N GLN A 249 16.77 23.88 16.67
CA GLN A 249 16.26 25.03 17.44
C GLN A 249 14.76 25.24 17.26
N ALA A 250 14.22 25.03 16.05
CA ALA A 250 12.78 25.09 15.80
C ALA A 250 12.02 23.96 16.52
N GLU A 251 12.56 22.73 16.52
CA GLU A 251 12.01 21.59 17.26
C GLU A 251 12.08 21.80 18.79
N SER A 252 13.16 22.40 19.29
CA SER A 252 13.31 22.75 20.71
C SER A 252 12.36 23.88 21.14
N ALA A 253 12.04 24.84 20.27
CA ALA A 253 11.11 25.92 20.56
C ALA A 253 9.64 25.45 20.56
N ALA A 254 9.27 24.50 19.68
CA ALA A 254 7.94 23.88 19.64
C ALA A 254 7.65 23.03 20.90
N HIS A 255 8.65 22.29 21.40
CA HIS A 255 8.52 21.51 22.65
C HIS A 255 8.36 22.37 23.91
N SER A 256 8.81 23.63 23.89
CA SER A 256 8.70 24.55 25.04
C SER A 256 7.30 25.15 25.23
N LYS A 257 6.38 25.03 24.26
CA LYS A 257 5.08 25.72 24.28
C LYS A 257 3.85 24.82 24.03
N HIS A 258 4.00 23.50 23.98
CA HIS A 258 2.89 22.55 23.72
C HIS A 258 2.06 22.88 22.46
N ALA A 259 2.72 23.16 21.35
CA ALA A 259 2.09 23.21 20.03
C ALA A 259 3.08 22.70 18.97
N SER A 260 2.62 21.85 18.06
CA SER A 260 3.40 21.48 16.89
C SER A 260 3.40 22.65 15.90
N PHE A 261 4.43 22.73 15.04
CA PHE A 261 4.51 23.75 14.00
C PHE A 261 3.30 23.72 13.05
N LYS A 262 2.67 22.54 12.90
CA LYS A 262 1.44 22.33 12.13
C LYS A 262 0.22 22.99 12.78
N ASP A 263 0.14 23.01 14.11
CA ASP A 263 -0.98 23.61 14.85
C ASP A 263 -0.99 25.15 14.73
N LEU A 264 0.16 25.77 14.48
CA LEU A 264 0.29 27.21 14.24
C LEU A 264 -0.19 27.63 12.84
N PHE A 265 -0.07 26.75 11.85
CA PHE A 265 -0.56 27.00 10.49
C PHE A 265 -2.07 26.74 10.36
N ASP A 266 -2.60 25.75 11.06
CA ASP A 266 -4.03 25.41 11.02
C ASP A 266 -4.92 26.40 11.80
N SER A 267 -4.37 27.18 12.74
CA SER A 267 -5.17 28.12 13.56
C SER A 267 -5.55 29.42 12.85
N ASP A 268 -4.79 29.85 11.84
CA ASP A 268 -5.00 31.14 11.15
C ASP A 268 -5.87 31.03 9.89
N VAL A 269 -6.19 29.81 9.43
CA VAL A 269 -7.10 29.57 8.28
C VAL A 269 -8.59 29.64 8.68
N LYS A 270 -8.89 29.74 9.98
CA LYS A 270 -10.27 29.84 10.49
C LYS A 270 -10.49 31.06 11.37
N GLN A 271 -10.50 32.27 10.80
CA GLN A 271 -11.55 33.28 11.05
C GLN A 271 -11.67 34.24 9.84
N PRO A 272 -12.89 34.66 9.48
CA PRO A 272 -13.15 35.56 8.34
C PRO A 272 -12.74 37.01 8.59
#